data_AF-A0A7T7HH11-F1
#
_entry.id   AF-A0A7T7HH11-F1
#
_cell.length_a   1.000
_cell.length_b   1.000
_cell.length_c   1.000
_cell.angle_alpha   90.00
_cell.angle_beta   90.00
_cell.angle_gamma   90.00
#
_symmetry.space_group_name_H-M   'P 1'
#
loop_
_entity.id
_entity.type
_entity.pdbx_description
1 polymer ?
#
loop_
_entity_poly.entity_id
_entity_poly.type
_entity_poly.pdbx_seq_one_letter_code
_entity_poly.pdbx_strand_id
1 'polypeptide(L)'
;MAGIQLDGVFSDPFMPFERASDGVLAIPTIRWFQAAPSLVDIEDGKIVRWHDRAGSGATLEQADPARRALFVEDAPNMGGNAAHFTPASSAESIQYTIKNSGFNAGAAFSVSAVALFSQSSSQSTNKFLFGVSGSPNFYMGRTAANVLRMHCGGSGVGNAEVSIDETKWHSSIGSFNGADRVNLSVDGSAAVSSNSATVPAPTGDYVFSGIASGGGVSWEGYVCDIRVLTIDLFHASNEAHLAALRAFDSSVYGLG
;
A
#
# COMPACT_ATOMS: atom_id res chain seq x y z
N MET A 1 26.35 -14.25 -15.25
CA MET A 1 26.43 -13.74 -13.87
C MET A 1 26.53 -12.22 -13.98
N ALA A 2 25.44 -11.51 -13.68
CA ALA A 2 25.40 -10.06 -13.76
C ALA A 2 24.49 -9.57 -12.62
N GLY A 3 25.12 -9.11 -11.54
CA GLY A 3 24.48 -8.24 -10.57
C GLY A 3 24.51 -6.81 -11.09
N ILE A 4 23.49 -6.04 -10.75
CA ILE A 4 23.47 -4.58 -10.94
C ILE A 4 23.71 -3.96 -9.57
N GLN A 5 24.82 -3.23 -9.48
CA GLN A 5 25.21 -2.32 -8.41
C GLN A 5 24.49 -0.98 -8.63
N LEU A 6 23.92 -0.41 -7.58
CA LEU A 6 23.40 0.96 -7.58
C LEU A 6 24.33 1.84 -6.74
N ASP A 7 25.21 2.59 -7.41
CA ASP A 7 26.13 3.59 -6.84
C ASP A 7 25.41 4.92 -6.58
N GLY A 8 24.55 4.97 -5.56
CA GLY A 8 23.91 6.22 -5.13
C GLY A 8 23.53 6.18 -3.67
N VAL A 9 24.24 6.94 -2.84
CA VAL A 9 23.95 7.14 -1.42
C VAL A 9 22.59 7.83 -1.26
N PHE A 10 21.73 7.24 -0.42
CA PHE A 10 20.56 7.91 0.12
C PHE A 10 21.04 8.98 1.11
N SER A 11 21.28 10.20 0.64
CA SER A 11 21.61 11.32 1.52
C SER A 11 20.34 12.12 1.81
N ASP A 12 19.43 11.53 2.59
CA ASP A 12 18.58 12.34 3.45
C ASP A 12 19.38 12.59 4.74
N PRO A 13 19.84 13.82 5.02
CA PRO A 13 20.63 14.11 6.22
C PRO A 13 19.87 13.88 7.53
N PHE A 14 18.55 13.61 7.47
CA PHE A 14 17.72 13.35 8.64
C PHE A 14 17.32 11.89 8.84
N MET A 15 17.62 10.98 7.89
CA MET A 15 17.32 9.55 8.04
C MET A 15 18.58 8.67 7.87
N PRO A 16 19.13 8.08 8.96
CA PRO A 16 20.31 7.21 8.88
C PRO A 16 19.95 5.85 8.27
N PHE A 17 20.33 5.63 7.01
CA PHE A 17 19.85 4.52 6.17
C PHE A 17 20.95 3.56 5.66
N GLU A 18 22.00 3.33 6.43
CA GLU A 18 23.03 2.36 6.01
C GLU A 18 22.53 0.91 6.13
N ARG A 19 22.30 0.28 4.96
CA ARG A 19 22.42 -1.18 4.69
C ARG A 19 21.29 -2.14 5.13
N ALA A 20 20.02 -1.74 5.06
CA ALA A 20 18.91 -2.71 5.09
C ALA A 20 18.58 -3.34 3.71
N SER A 21 19.24 -2.89 2.63
CA SER A 21 18.88 -3.18 1.23
C SER A 21 19.17 -4.59 0.73
N ASP A 22 20.13 -5.31 1.30
CA ASP A 22 20.69 -6.48 0.61
C ASP A 22 19.86 -7.77 0.81
N GLY A 23 19.02 -7.83 1.84
CA GLY A 23 18.21 -9.01 2.16
C GLY A 23 16.72 -8.91 1.77
N VAL A 24 16.11 -7.73 1.91
CA VAL A 24 14.66 -7.53 1.66
C VAL A 24 14.36 -7.51 0.15
N LEU A 25 15.30 -7.00 -0.66
CA LEU A 25 15.09 -6.65 -2.07
C LEU A 25 15.33 -7.80 -3.06
N ALA A 26 15.77 -8.99 -2.62
CA ALA A 26 16.16 -10.10 -3.49
C ALA A 26 15.01 -11.00 -4.02
N ILE A 27 13.74 -10.66 -3.79
CA ILE A 27 12.58 -11.43 -4.30
C ILE A 27 12.17 -10.86 -5.67
N PRO A 28 11.74 -11.69 -6.65
CA PRO A 28 11.06 -11.20 -7.85
C PRO A 28 9.78 -10.48 -7.44
N THR A 29 9.75 -9.19 -7.68
CA THR A 29 8.67 -8.33 -7.23
C THR A 29 8.55 -7.12 -8.12
N ILE A 30 7.31 -6.67 -8.31
CA ILE A 30 7.00 -5.35 -8.80
C ILE A 30 7.19 -4.40 -7.61
N ARG A 31 8.32 -3.68 -7.49
CA ARG A 31 8.79 -3.21 -6.17
C ARG A 31 9.39 -1.79 -6.16
N TRP A 32 8.54 -0.77 -6.04
CA TRP A 32 8.56 0.23 -4.95
C TRP A 32 7.80 1.50 -5.31
N PHE A 33 7.00 2.01 -4.37
CA PHE A 33 6.41 3.34 -4.43
C PHE A 33 6.70 4.06 -3.11
N GLN A 34 7.83 4.76 -3.02
CA GLN A 34 8.17 5.60 -1.87
C GLN A 34 7.99 7.06 -2.24
N ALA A 35 7.32 7.84 -1.39
CA ALA A 35 7.06 9.27 -1.64
C ALA A 35 8.33 10.11 -1.48
N ALA A 36 9.39 9.80 -2.23
CA ALA A 36 10.64 10.55 -2.24
C ALA A 36 10.73 11.35 -3.55
N PRO A 37 11.20 12.63 -3.53
CA PRO A 37 11.24 13.47 -4.73
C PRO A 37 11.96 12.84 -5.92
N SER A 38 12.94 11.97 -5.67
CA SER A 38 13.69 11.26 -6.72
C SER A 38 12.92 10.11 -7.40
N LEU A 39 11.73 9.74 -6.91
CA LEU A 39 10.94 8.59 -7.41
C LEU A 39 9.56 8.93 -7.90
N VAL A 40 9.18 10.19 -7.79
CA VAL A 40 7.90 10.66 -8.26
C VAL A 40 8.14 11.76 -9.26
N ASP A 41 7.41 11.72 -10.37
CA ASP A 41 7.32 12.90 -11.21
C ASP A 41 6.36 13.87 -10.52
N ILE A 42 6.84 15.09 -10.26
CA ILE A 42 6.07 16.14 -9.59
C ILE A 42 5.83 17.29 -10.59
N GLU A 43 4.57 17.68 -10.73
CA GLU A 43 4.15 18.87 -11.49
C GLU A 43 3.29 19.75 -10.58
N ASP A 44 3.66 21.02 -10.39
CA ASP A 44 2.93 21.98 -9.54
C ASP A 44 2.61 21.45 -8.13
N GLY A 45 3.57 20.76 -7.51
CA GLY A 45 3.43 20.14 -6.18
C GLY A 45 2.55 18.88 -6.15
N LYS A 46 2.15 18.37 -7.31
CA LYS A 46 1.28 17.19 -7.46
C LYS A 46 2.06 16.03 -8.03
N ILE A 47 1.83 14.84 -7.50
CA ILE A 47 2.46 13.62 -8.01
C ILE A 47 1.72 13.20 -9.28
N VAL A 48 2.41 13.05 -10.41
CA VAL A 48 1.79 12.64 -11.68
C VAL A 48 2.12 11.20 -12.05
N ARG A 49 3.26 10.71 -11.56
CA ARG A 49 3.74 9.36 -11.82
C ARG A 49 4.59 8.88 -10.66
N TRP A 50 4.56 7.58 -10.42
CA TRP A 50 5.51 6.91 -9.54
C TRP A 50 6.39 5.94 -10.32
N HIS A 51 7.68 5.93 -10.00
CA HIS A 51 8.68 5.04 -10.60
C HIS A 51 9.02 3.87 -9.66
N ASP A 52 9.04 2.67 -10.23
CA ASP A 52 9.53 1.47 -9.57
C ASP A 52 11.06 1.50 -9.37
N ARG A 53 11.53 1.38 -8.11
CA ARG A 53 12.98 1.31 -7.79
C ARG A 53 13.61 -0.03 -8.11
N ALA A 54 12.85 -1.12 -8.22
CA ALA A 54 13.40 -2.44 -8.50
C ALA A 54 13.75 -2.64 -9.98
N GLY A 55 13.50 -1.64 -10.84
CA GLY A 55 13.85 -1.69 -12.26
C GLY A 55 12.96 -2.63 -13.08
N SER A 56 11.79 -3.03 -12.56
CA SER A 56 10.79 -3.81 -13.30
C SER A 56 10.11 -2.99 -14.41
N GLY A 57 10.28 -1.66 -14.41
CA GLY A 57 9.66 -0.74 -15.35
C GLY A 57 8.14 -0.57 -15.14
N ALA A 58 7.60 -1.05 -14.02
CA ALA A 58 6.21 -0.84 -13.68
C ALA A 58 5.98 0.59 -13.21
N THR A 59 4.91 1.21 -13.70
CA THR A 59 4.59 2.60 -13.42
C THR A 59 3.20 2.69 -12.83
N LEU A 60 3.06 3.44 -11.74
CA LEU A 60 1.75 3.79 -11.19
C LEU A 60 1.31 5.10 -11.84
N GLU A 61 0.33 4.98 -12.73
CA GLU A 61 -0.15 6.10 -13.54
C GLU A 61 -1.45 6.65 -12.97
N GLN A 62 -1.62 7.96 -13.16
CA GLN A 62 -2.85 8.63 -12.78
C GLN A 62 -4.02 8.12 -13.62
N ALA A 63 -5.11 7.69 -12.96
CA ALA A 63 -6.28 7.16 -13.67
C ALA A 63 -7.08 8.27 -14.37
N ASP A 64 -7.11 9.45 -13.76
CA ASP A 64 -7.77 10.66 -14.23
C ASP A 64 -6.83 11.85 -14.01
N PRO A 65 -6.27 12.47 -15.08
CA PRO A 65 -5.35 13.62 -15.01
C PRO A 65 -5.82 14.80 -14.16
N ALA A 66 -7.14 14.98 -13.99
CA ALA A 66 -7.71 16.06 -13.19
C ALA A 66 -7.54 15.85 -11.67
N ARG A 67 -7.10 14.67 -11.23
CA ARG A 67 -7.20 14.17 -9.85
C ARG A 67 -5.87 13.63 -9.32
N ARG A 68 -5.10 14.41 -8.53
CA ARG A 68 -3.70 14.11 -8.14
C ARG A 68 -3.46 14.22 -6.64
N ALA A 69 -2.68 13.31 -6.07
CA ALA A 69 -2.15 13.45 -4.72
C ALA A 69 -1.16 14.60 -4.66
N LEU A 70 -1.21 15.30 -3.53
CA LEU A 70 -0.24 16.33 -3.22
C LEU A 70 1.01 15.67 -2.67
N PHE A 71 2.17 16.07 -3.18
CA PHE A 71 3.42 15.78 -2.52
C PHE A 71 3.53 16.69 -1.29
N VAL A 72 3.78 16.09 -0.12
CA VAL A 72 3.92 16.81 1.14
C VAL A 72 5.29 16.51 1.72
N GLU A 73 6.10 17.55 1.85
CA GLU A 73 7.32 17.51 2.66
C GLU A 73 6.93 17.58 4.14
N ASP A 74 7.66 16.86 4.99
CA ASP A 74 7.43 16.83 6.45
C ASP A 74 5.99 16.47 6.84
N ALA A 75 5.54 15.30 6.40
CA ALA A 75 4.21 14.81 6.71
C ALA A 75 3.98 14.75 8.23
N PRO A 76 2.75 15.07 8.70
CA PRO A 76 2.49 15.28 10.12
C PRO A 76 2.93 14.10 10.97
N ASN A 77 3.74 14.34 12.01
CA ASN A 77 4.16 13.33 12.98
C ASN A 77 4.99 12.15 12.42
N MET A 78 5.49 12.22 11.18
CA MET A 78 6.44 11.24 10.62
C MET A 78 7.83 11.82 10.38
N GLY A 79 7.93 13.13 10.13
CA GLY A 79 9.23 13.77 9.83
C GLY A 79 9.81 13.36 8.47
N GLY A 80 8.96 12.88 7.55
CA GLY A 80 9.34 12.44 6.21
C GLY A 80 8.27 12.77 5.18
N ASN A 81 8.59 12.56 3.91
CA ASN A 81 7.73 12.93 2.79
C ASN A 81 6.55 11.95 2.60
N ALA A 82 5.41 12.46 2.13
CA ALA A 82 4.20 11.66 1.88
C ALA A 82 3.40 12.13 0.67
N ALA A 83 2.59 11.23 0.14
CA ALA A 83 1.48 11.55 -0.74
C ALA A 83 0.23 11.80 0.10
N HIS A 84 -0.38 12.98 -0.05
CA HIS A 84 -1.62 13.34 0.63
C HIS A 84 -2.82 13.23 -0.31
N PHE A 85 -3.82 12.44 0.11
CA PHE A 85 -5.07 12.23 -0.58
C PHE A 85 -6.22 12.94 0.16
N THR A 86 -6.95 13.77 -0.56
CA THR A 86 -8.05 14.61 -0.07
C THR A 86 -9.42 13.95 -0.31
N PRO A 87 -10.47 14.31 0.47
CA PRO A 87 -11.78 13.68 0.40
C PRO A 87 -12.52 13.88 -0.93
N ALA A 88 -13.39 12.93 -1.27
CA ALA A 88 -14.18 12.90 -2.51
C ALA A 88 -15.21 14.03 -2.72
N SER A 89 -15.46 14.88 -1.72
CA SER A 89 -16.46 15.95 -1.81
C SER A 89 -16.01 17.13 -2.68
N SER A 90 -14.75 17.17 -3.13
CA SER A 90 -14.28 18.12 -4.13
C SER A 90 -14.17 17.46 -5.51
N ALA A 91 -14.22 18.27 -6.56
CA ALA A 91 -13.90 17.88 -7.94
C ALA A 91 -12.46 17.28 -8.10
N GLU A 92 -11.72 17.10 -7.01
CA GLU A 92 -10.31 16.79 -6.93
C GLU A 92 -10.03 15.38 -6.40
N SER A 93 -11.07 14.56 -6.14
CA SER A 93 -10.95 13.20 -5.59
C SER A 93 -9.80 12.42 -6.23
N ILE A 94 -8.83 11.88 -5.50
CA ILE A 94 -7.55 11.43 -6.10
C ILE A 94 -7.53 9.93 -6.38
N GLN A 95 -7.19 9.51 -7.60
CA GLN A 95 -7.05 8.10 -7.96
C GLN A 95 -5.77 7.85 -8.76
N TYR A 96 -5.02 6.84 -8.33
CA TYR A 96 -3.96 6.26 -9.13
C TYR A 96 -4.20 4.78 -9.40
N THR A 97 -3.76 4.31 -10.57
CA THR A 97 -3.92 2.93 -11.03
C THR A 97 -2.63 2.42 -11.66
N ILE A 98 -2.21 1.20 -11.33
CA ILE A 98 -1.24 0.47 -12.16
C ILE A 98 -2.05 -0.32 -13.19
N LYS A 99 -2.10 0.14 -14.44
CA LYS A 99 -2.67 -0.65 -15.54
C LYS A 99 -1.55 -1.39 -16.26
N ASN A 100 -1.86 -2.56 -16.85
CA ASN A 100 -0.98 -3.30 -17.78
C ASN A 100 0.25 -4.03 -17.21
N SER A 101 0.39 -4.27 -15.91
CA SER A 101 1.63 -4.80 -15.30
C SER A 101 1.77 -6.33 -15.24
N GLY A 102 0.87 -7.11 -15.85
CA GLY A 102 0.90 -8.58 -15.70
C GLY A 102 0.61 -9.05 -14.26
N PHE A 103 0.03 -8.19 -13.42
CA PHE A 103 -0.44 -8.54 -12.08
C PHE A 103 -1.59 -9.56 -12.19
N ASN A 104 -1.36 -10.77 -11.68
CA ASN A 104 -2.40 -11.78 -11.57
C ASN A 104 -3.03 -11.73 -10.17
N ALA A 105 -4.16 -11.05 -10.07
CA ALA A 105 -4.92 -10.94 -8.82
C ALA A 105 -5.33 -12.30 -8.23
N GLY A 106 -5.54 -13.31 -9.06
CA GLY A 106 -5.94 -14.64 -8.61
C GLY A 106 -4.81 -15.47 -7.99
N ALA A 107 -3.56 -15.02 -8.11
CA ALA A 107 -2.40 -15.66 -7.50
C ALA A 107 -2.16 -15.15 -6.07
N ALA A 108 -1.24 -15.79 -5.35
CA ALA A 108 -0.82 -15.30 -4.03
C ALA A 108 -0.09 -13.95 -4.16
N PHE A 109 -0.42 -13.00 -3.28
CA PHE A 109 0.26 -11.72 -3.20
C PHE A 109 0.14 -11.08 -1.82
N SER A 110 1.00 -10.10 -1.56
CA SER A 110 0.94 -9.26 -0.36
C SER A 110 0.98 -7.79 -0.74
N VAL A 111 0.32 -6.97 0.06
CA VAL A 111 0.43 -5.52 0.03
C VAL A 111 0.98 -5.04 1.36
N SER A 112 1.98 -4.18 1.34
CA SER A 112 2.47 -3.45 2.51
C SER A 112 2.28 -1.98 2.28
N ALA A 113 1.84 -1.26 3.31
CA ALA A 113 1.70 0.18 3.22
C ALA A 113 1.96 0.87 4.56
N VAL A 114 2.59 2.05 4.48
CA VAL A 114 2.78 2.97 5.60
C VAL A 114 1.89 4.18 5.39
N ALA A 115 0.92 4.37 6.29
CA ALA A 115 -0.14 5.35 6.12
C ALA A 115 -0.61 5.98 7.43
N LEU A 116 -1.00 7.25 7.35
CA LEU A 116 -1.78 7.97 8.35
C LEU A 116 -3.20 8.12 7.80
N PHE A 117 -4.15 7.52 8.51
CA PHE A 117 -5.56 7.48 8.12
C PHE A 117 -6.22 8.80 8.51
N SER A 118 -6.94 9.45 7.59
CA SER A 118 -7.62 10.72 7.94
C SER A 118 -8.65 10.57 9.05
N GLN A 119 -8.74 11.59 9.90
CA GLN A 119 -9.83 11.81 10.84
C GLN A 119 -11.03 12.42 10.12
N SER A 120 -11.62 11.71 9.16
CA SER A 120 -12.84 12.18 8.54
C SER A 120 -13.99 12.12 9.55
N SER A 121 -14.67 13.25 9.79
CA SER A 121 -15.91 13.31 10.59
C SER A 121 -17.06 12.50 9.97
N SER A 122 -16.94 12.15 8.69
CA SER A 122 -17.81 11.23 7.97
C SER A 122 -17.38 9.79 8.25
N GLN A 123 -17.76 9.29 9.42
CA GLN A 123 -17.51 7.89 9.83
C GLN A 123 -18.35 6.86 9.04
N SER A 124 -19.02 7.22 7.94
CA SER A 124 -20.00 6.33 7.28
C SER A 124 -19.50 5.66 5.99
N THR A 125 -18.28 5.96 5.54
CA THR A 125 -17.78 5.47 4.25
C THR A 125 -16.48 4.71 4.39
N ASN A 126 -16.39 3.54 3.75
CA ASN A 126 -15.12 2.84 3.60
C ASN A 126 -14.14 3.74 2.82
N LYS A 127 -12.84 3.60 3.09
CA LYS A 127 -11.74 4.36 2.47
C LYS A 127 -10.67 3.37 2.01
N PHE A 128 -10.33 3.33 0.72
CA PHE A 128 -9.48 2.27 0.15
C PHE A 128 -8.05 2.72 -0.09
N LEU A 129 -7.13 2.24 0.76
CA LEU A 129 -5.69 2.48 0.60
C LEU A 129 -5.13 1.74 -0.61
N PHE A 130 -5.57 0.50 -0.80
CA PHE A 130 -5.23 -0.36 -1.93
C PHE A 130 -6.46 -1.14 -2.36
N GLY A 131 -6.62 -1.38 -3.65
CA GLY A 131 -7.66 -2.23 -4.17
C GLY A 131 -7.25 -2.93 -5.46
N VAL A 132 -7.95 -4.01 -5.75
CA VAL A 132 -7.85 -4.73 -7.03
C VAL A 132 -9.18 -4.53 -7.75
N SER A 133 -9.11 -4.29 -9.06
CA SER A 133 -10.32 -4.14 -9.87
C SER A 133 -11.06 -5.47 -10.06
N GLY A 134 -12.17 -5.45 -10.77
CA GLY A 134 -12.91 -6.66 -11.11
C GLY A 134 -13.75 -7.20 -9.95
N SER A 135 -13.91 -8.53 -9.90
CA SER A 135 -14.79 -9.22 -8.97
C SER A 135 -14.08 -10.40 -8.31
N PRO A 136 -14.43 -10.76 -7.07
CA PRO A 136 -15.20 -9.93 -6.14
C PRO A 136 -14.38 -8.72 -5.66
N ASN A 137 -15.04 -7.81 -4.95
CA ASN A 137 -14.38 -6.62 -4.40
C ASN A 137 -13.19 -7.04 -3.52
N PHE A 138 -12.02 -6.50 -3.80
CA PHE A 138 -10.81 -6.70 -3.02
C PHE A 138 -10.21 -5.36 -2.64
N TYR A 139 -9.94 -5.15 -1.36
CA TYR A 139 -9.27 -3.94 -0.89
C TYR A 139 -8.59 -4.12 0.45
N MET A 140 -7.57 -3.30 0.68
CA MET A 140 -7.11 -2.91 2.00
C MET A 140 -7.55 -1.47 2.26
N GLY A 141 -8.23 -1.22 3.37
CA GLY A 141 -8.81 0.09 3.62
C GLY A 141 -9.43 0.26 4.99
N ARG A 142 -9.63 1.52 5.38
CA ARG A 142 -10.29 1.87 6.64
C ARG A 142 -11.79 1.76 6.49
N THR A 143 -12.43 1.22 7.51
CA THR A 143 -13.89 1.21 7.66
C THR A 143 -14.34 2.35 8.57
N ALA A 144 -15.66 2.54 8.63
CA ALA A 144 -16.36 3.45 9.53
C ALA A 144 -15.89 3.44 11.00
N ALA A 145 -15.43 2.29 11.52
CA ALA A 145 -15.26 2.05 12.95
C ALA A 145 -13.80 2.12 13.45
N ASN A 146 -12.93 2.90 12.82
CA ASN A 146 -11.48 2.94 13.12
C ASN A 146 -10.82 1.56 13.00
N VAL A 147 -11.28 0.77 12.04
CA VAL A 147 -10.76 -0.56 11.76
C VAL A 147 -10.13 -0.54 10.37
N LEU A 148 -8.86 -0.94 10.30
CA LEU A 148 -8.24 -1.32 9.04
C LEU A 148 -8.71 -2.72 8.67
N ARG A 149 -9.16 -2.87 7.42
CA ARG A 149 -9.69 -4.12 6.89
C ARG A 149 -8.94 -4.51 5.64
N MET A 150 -8.56 -5.77 5.55
CA MET A 150 -8.30 -6.47 4.30
C MET A 150 -9.55 -7.28 3.96
N HIS A 151 -10.11 -7.05 2.77
CA HIS A 151 -11.37 -7.62 2.33
C HIS A 151 -11.22 -8.31 0.98
N CYS A 152 -11.86 -9.46 0.84
CA CYS A 152 -12.14 -10.05 -0.45
C CYS A 152 -13.46 -10.83 -0.44
N GLY A 153 -14.43 -10.44 -1.27
CA GLY A 153 -15.70 -11.16 -1.40
C GLY A 153 -16.95 -10.29 -1.32
N GLY A 154 -18.03 -10.90 -0.82
CA GLY A 154 -19.30 -10.23 -0.51
C GLY A 154 -19.38 -9.80 0.96
N SER A 155 -20.49 -9.16 1.33
CA SER A 155 -20.72 -8.72 2.72
C SER A 155 -20.54 -9.86 3.71
N GLY A 156 -19.76 -9.63 4.77
CA GLY A 156 -19.49 -10.60 5.84
C GLY A 156 -18.46 -11.69 5.50
N VAL A 157 -17.96 -11.74 4.26
CA VAL A 157 -16.98 -12.75 3.80
C VAL A 157 -15.60 -12.11 3.67
N GLY A 158 -14.57 -12.88 4.02
CA GLY A 158 -13.18 -12.56 3.69
C GLY A 158 -12.65 -11.29 4.37
N ASN A 159 -13.11 -11.00 5.58
CA ASN A 159 -12.66 -9.84 6.35
C ASN A 159 -11.56 -10.26 7.34
N ALA A 160 -10.36 -9.68 7.19
CA ALA A 160 -9.36 -9.62 8.26
C ALA A 160 -9.30 -8.18 8.77
N GLU A 161 -9.44 -7.98 10.07
CA GLU A 161 -9.70 -6.67 10.69
C GLU A 161 -8.79 -6.41 11.89
N VAL A 162 -8.25 -5.20 11.96
CA VAL A 162 -7.44 -4.73 13.08
C VAL A 162 -7.90 -3.32 13.45
N SER A 163 -8.12 -3.07 14.74
CA SER A 163 -8.41 -1.72 15.25
C SER A 163 -7.15 -0.85 15.17
N ILE A 164 -7.30 0.38 14.71
CA ILE A 164 -6.20 1.33 14.52
C ILE A 164 -6.48 2.67 15.19
N ASP A 165 -5.42 3.42 15.47
CA ASP A 165 -5.49 4.78 16.01
C ASP A 165 -5.27 5.76 14.86
N GLU A 166 -6.35 6.35 14.33
CA GLU A 166 -6.29 7.28 13.20
C GLU A 166 -5.48 8.56 13.47
N THR A 167 -4.98 8.77 14.69
CA THR A 167 -4.08 9.88 15.01
C THR A 167 -2.60 9.56 14.72
N LYS A 168 -2.28 8.31 14.39
CA LYS A 168 -0.91 7.81 14.22
C LYS A 168 -0.68 7.20 12.85
N TRP A 169 0.59 7.21 12.48
CA TRP A 169 1.08 6.41 11.37
C TRP A 169 1.08 4.95 11.75
N HIS A 170 0.71 4.12 10.78
CA HIS A 170 0.73 2.67 10.91
C HIS A 170 1.48 2.04 9.76
N SER A 171 2.26 1.00 10.07
CA SER A 171 2.70 0.03 9.07
C SER A 171 1.65 -1.07 8.99
N SER A 172 1.21 -1.39 7.78
CA SER A 172 0.23 -2.44 7.53
C SER A 172 0.75 -3.42 6.48
N ILE A 173 0.48 -4.70 6.70
CA ILE A 173 0.81 -5.78 5.77
C ILE A 173 -0.43 -6.66 5.62
N GLY A 174 -1.01 -6.67 4.43
CA GLY A 174 -2.08 -7.56 4.04
C GLY A 174 -1.60 -8.63 3.05
N SER A 175 -2.21 -9.81 3.04
CA SER A 175 -1.95 -10.81 1.99
C SER A 175 -3.21 -11.53 1.53
N PHE A 176 -3.14 -12.09 0.33
CA PHE A 176 -4.03 -13.13 -0.19
C PHE A 176 -3.18 -14.36 -0.50
N ASN A 177 -3.57 -15.54 0.00
CA ASN A 177 -2.79 -16.77 -0.18
C ASN A 177 -2.94 -17.42 -1.56
N GLY A 178 -3.77 -16.85 -2.46
CA GLY A 178 -4.03 -17.41 -3.78
C GLY A 178 -5.11 -18.50 -3.80
N ALA A 179 -5.74 -18.80 -2.66
CA ALA A 179 -6.70 -19.89 -2.56
C ALA A 179 -7.98 -19.49 -1.82
N ASP A 180 -7.88 -19.17 -0.53
CA ASP A 180 -9.05 -19.16 0.36
C ASP A 180 -8.92 -18.24 1.58
N ARG A 181 -7.84 -17.45 1.70
CA ARG A 181 -7.59 -16.64 2.89
C ARG A 181 -6.95 -15.30 2.56
N VAL A 182 -7.41 -14.27 3.27
CA VAL A 182 -6.68 -13.02 3.43
C VAL A 182 -6.17 -12.87 4.86
N ASN A 183 -5.02 -12.22 5.02
CA ASN A 183 -4.42 -11.92 6.32
C ASN A 183 -4.13 -10.43 6.44
N LEU A 184 -4.09 -9.91 7.67
CA LEU A 184 -3.73 -8.53 7.97
C LEU A 184 -2.91 -8.46 9.26
N SER A 185 -1.81 -7.72 9.23
CA SER A 185 -0.99 -7.33 10.38
C SER A 185 -0.80 -5.82 10.36
N VAL A 186 -0.85 -5.19 11.53
CA VAL A 186 -0.60 -3.76 11.72
C VAL A 186 0.44 -3.57 12.81
N ASP A 187 1.42 -2.70 12.59
CA ASP A 187 2.50 -2.36 13.53
C ASP A 187 3.17 -3.60 14.13
N GLY A 188 3.61 -4.52 13.25
CA GLY A 188 4.34 -5.73 13.66
C GLY A 188 3.52 -6.80 14.40
N SER A 189 2.25 -6.52 14.73
CA SER A 189 1.37 -7.44 15.48
C SER A 189 1.17 -8.80 14.79
N ALA A 190 0.68 -9.78 15.55
CA ALA A 190 0.30 -11.07 14.99
C ALA A 190 -0.77 -10.89 13.89
N ALA A 191 -0.64 -11.65 12.80
CA ALA A 191 -1.58 -11.55 11.70
C ALA A 191 -2.97 -12.04 12.11
N VAL A 192 -4.00 -11.28 11.76
CA VAL A 192 -5.40 -11.70 11.82
C VAL A 192 -5.77 -12.29 10.46
N SER A 193 -6.32 -13.50 10.44
CA SER A 193 -6.83 -14.14 9.23
C SER A 193 -8.31 -13.81 9.00
N SER A 194 -8.76 -13.97 7.76
CA SER A 194 -10.15 -13.77 7.40
C SER A 194 -11.12 -14.62 8.22
N ASN A 195 -12.27 -14.03 8.57
CA ASN A 195 -13.36 -14.66 9.31
C ASN A 195 -14.11 -15.80 8.56
N SER A 196 -13.76 -16.08 7.30
CA SER A 196 -14.42 -17.07 6.45
C SER A 196 -13.48 -18.24 6.16
N ALA A 197 -14.04 -19.45 6.06
CA ALA A 197 -13.33 -20.65 5.62
C ALA A 197 -13.03 -20.66 4.12
N THR A 198 -13.72 -19.81 3.35
CA THR A 198 -13.49 -19.65 1.90
C THR A 198 -13.50 -18.17 1.54
N VAL A 199 -12.38 -17.71 0.98
CA VAL A 199 -12.28 -16.40 0.33
C VAL A 199 -12.19 -16.61 -1.18
N PRO A 200 -13.09 -16.02 -1.97
CA PRO A 200 -13.03 -16.13 -3.43
C PRO A 200 -11.76 -15.47 -4.00
N ALA A 201 -11.23 -15.99 -5.11
CA ALA A 201 -10.10 -15.36 -5.79
C ALA A 201 -10.54 -14.09 -6.54
N PRO A 202 -9.83 -12.95 -6.41
CA PRO A 202 -10.10 -11.75 -7.19
C PRO A 202 -9.62 -11.92 -8.63
N THR A 203 -10.37 -11.37 -9.59
CA THR A 203 -10.09 -11.52 -11.03
C THR A 203 -9.64 -10.21 -11.71
N GLY A 204 -9.20 -9.22 -10.93
CA GLY A 204 -8.86 -7.90 -11.47
C GLY A 204 -7.59 -7.87 -12.30
N ASP A 205 -7.60 -7.00 -13.31
CA ASP A 205 -6.48 -6.79 -14.24
C ASP A 205 -5.57 -5.62 -13.83
N TYR A 206 -5.95 -4.88 -12.77
CA TYR A 206 -5.18 -3.75 -12.28
C TYR A 206 -5.38 -3.54 -10.78
N VAL A 207 -4.40 -2.84 -10.18
CA VAL A 207 -4.48 -2.37 -8.79
C VAL A 207 -4.64 -0.86 -8.75
N PHE A 208 -5.26 -0.36 -7.69
CA PHE A 208 -5.50 1.06 -7.50
C PHE A 208 -5.27 1.49 -6.06
N SER A 209 -4.99 2.77 -5.88
CA SER A 209 -4.97 3.47 -4.59
C SER A 209 -5.76 4.77 -4.74
N GLY A 210 -6.53 5.15 -3.73
CA GLY A 210 -7.44 6.30 -3.85
C GLY A 210 -8.90 5.90 -4.03
N ILE A 211 -9.50 6.26 -5.17
CA ILE A 211 -10.90 5.99 -5.47
C ILE A 211 -11.10 4.58 -6.04
N ALA A 212 -12.13 3.87 -5.58
CA ALA A 212 -12.59 2.66 -6.26
C ALA A 212 -13.15 2.95 -7.66
N SER A 213 -12.97 1.99 -8.56
CA SER A 213 -13.63 2.00 -9.87
C SER A 213 -15.16 2.03 -9.69
N GLY A 214 -15.80 3.14 -10.08
CA GLY A 214 -17.25 3.35 -9.92
C GLY A 214 -17.64 4.55 -9.04
N GLY A 215 -16.67 5.18 -8.36
CA GLY A 215 -16.89 6.40 -7.57
C GLY A 215 -17.47 6.14 -6.15
N GLY A 216 -17.64 7.21 -5.37
CA GLY A 216 -18.32 7.19 -4.06
C GLY A 216 -17.48 6.74 -2.85
N VAL A 217 -16.33 6.09 -3.07
CA VAL A 217 -15.37 5.72 -2.01
C VAL A 217 -13.97 6.17 -2.42
N SER A 218 -13.35 7.06 -1.64
CA SER A 218 -11.98 7.52 -1.84
C SER A 218 -11.15 7.31 -0.59
N TRP A 219 -9.88 6.92 -0.73
CA TRP A 219 -8.90 7.13 0.33
C TRP A 219 -8.81 8.61 0.69
N GLU A 220 -8.53 8.87 1.97
CA GLU A 220 -8.25 10.19 2.50
C GLU A 220 -7.23 10.01 3.63
N GLY A 221 -6.10 10.70 3.54
CA GLY A 221 -4.97 10.53 4.44
C GLY A 221 -3.64 10.62 3.73
N TYR A 222 -2.58 10.30 4.47
CA TYR A 222 -1.21 10.36 3.98
C TYR A 222 -0.67 8.94 3.77
N VAL A 223 0.12 8.77 2.72
CA VAL A 223 0.77 7.50 2.39
C VAL A 223 2.21 7.75 1.97
N CYS A 224 3.15 7.02 2.55
CA CYS A 224 4.57 7.19 2.27
C CYS A 224 5.17 6.05 1.48
N ASP A 225 4.65 4.84 1.67
CA ASP A 225 5.16 3.65 1.02
C ASP A 225 4.00 2.69 0.73
N ILE A 226 3.91 2.22 -0.52
CA ILE A 226 3.05 1.09 -0.90
C ILE A 226 3.90 0.09 -1.66
N ARG A 227 3.82 -1.18 -1.27
CA ARG A 227 4.55 -2.30 -1.87
C ARG A 227 3.58 -3.40 -2.21
N VAL A 228 3.67 -3.92 -3.42
CA VAL A 228 2.93 -5.13 -3.84
C VAL A 228 3.94 -6.23 -4.12
N LEU A 229 3.79 -7.37 -3.45
CA LEU A 229 4.67 -8.52 -3.59
C LEU A 229 3.87 -9.68 -4.19
N THR A 230 4.42 -10.37 -5.18
CA THR A 230 3.75 -11.53 -5.83
C THR A 230 3.88 -12.82 -5.02
N ILE A 231 3.97 -12.71 -3.69
CA ILE A 231 4.05 -13.81 -2.74
C ILE A 231 3.17 -13.50 -1.53
N ASP A 232 2.67 -14.55 -0.87
CA ASP A 232 2.04 -14.43 0.45
C ASP A 232 3.14 -14.37 1.54
N LEU A 233 3.33 -13.20 2.16
CA LEU A 233 4.33 -12.99 3.20
C LEU A 233 4.01 -13.73 4.50
N PHE A 234 2.75 -14.11 4.74
CA PHE A 234 2.37 -14.88 5.92
C PHE A 234 2.46 -16.40 5.71
N HIS A 235 2.87 -16.85 4.52
CA HIS A 235 3.23 -18.25 4.31
C HIS A 235 4.52 -18.59 5.06
N ALA A 236 4.58 -19.75 5.71
CA ALA A 236 5.70 -20.14 6.58
C ALA A 236 7.07 -20.10 5.87
N SER A 237 7.13 -20.43 4.58
CA SER A 237 8.37 -20.36 3.78
C SER A 237 8.88 -18.93 3.54
N ASN A 238 8.08 -17.91 3.86
CA ASN A 238 8.38 -16.50 3.60
C ASN A 238 8.62 -15.68 4.88
N GLU A 239 8.71 -16.33 6.05
CA GLU A 239 8.92 -15.67 7.35
C GLU A 239 10.12 -14.73 7.38
N ALA A 240 11.25 -15.13 6.76
CA ALA A 240 12.43 -14.28 6.68
C ALA A 240 12.16 -12.97 5.92
N HIS A 241 11.35 -13.02 4.87
CA HIS A 241 10.98 -11.83 4.09
C HIS A 241 10.02 -10.93 4.87
N LEU A 242 9.05 -11.52 5.59
CA LEU A 242 8.17 -10.77 6.47
C LEU A 242 8.95 -10.08 7.59
N ALA A 243 9.89 -10.78 8.23
CA ALA A 243 10.73 -10.24 9.28
C ALA A 243 11.61 -9.08 8.75
N ALA A 244 12.19 -9.24 7.57
CA ALA A 244 13.03 -8.22 6.96
C ALA A 244 12.22 -6.96 6.58
N LEU A 245 10.98 -7.12 6.09
CA LEU A 245 10.07 -6.01 5.82
C LEU A 245 9.68 -5.25 7.10
N ARG A 246 9.37 -5.97 8.19
CA ARG A 246 9.07 -5.35 9.49
C ARG A 246 10.27 -4.60 10.07
N ALA A 247 11.46 -5.18 9.96
CA ALA A 247 12.70 -4.53 10.38
C ALA A 247 12.94 -3.25 9.59
N PHE A 248 12.66 -3.27 8.28
CA PHE A 248 12.70 -2.07 7.45
C PHE A 248 11.73 -1.01 8.01
N ASP A 249 10.44 -1.31 8.11
CA ASP A 249 9.45 -0.30 8.52
C ASP A 249 9.76 0.29 9.91
N SER A 250 10.27 -0.55 10.83
CA SER A 250 10.72 -0.13 12.16
C SER A 250 11.93 0.80 12.10
N SER A 251 12.94 0.47 11.29
CA SER A 251 14.14 1.30 11.16
C SER A 251 13.88 2.65 10.49
N VAL A 252 12.96 2.70 9.53
CA VAL A 252 12.73 3.85 8.68
C VAL A 252 11.71 4.81 9.27
N TYR A 253 10.60 4.25 9.75
CA TYR A 253 9.44 5.02 10.18
C TYR A 253 9.27 5.00 11.70
N GLY A 254 10.06 4.21 12.42
CA GLY A 254 9.85 3.98 13.85
C GLY A 254 8.59 3.15 14.14
N LEU A 255 8.11 2.37 13.16
CA LEU A 255 6.85 1.62 13.22
C LEU A 255 7.12 0.11 13.24
N GLY A 256 6.68 -0.61 14.29
CA GLY A 256 6.81 -2.07 14.36
C GLY A 256 6.73 -2.65 15.76
#